data_AF-A0A520A261-F1
#
_entry.id   AF-A0A520A261-F1
#
_cell.length_a   1.000
_cell.length_b   1.000
_cell.length_c   1.000
_cell.angle_alpha   90.00
_cell.angle_beta   90.00
_cell.angle_gamma   90.00
#
_symmetry.space_group_name_H-M   'P 1'
#
loop_
_entity.id
_entity.type
_entity.pdbx_description
1 polymer ?
#
loop_
_entity_poly.entity_id
_entity_poly.type
_entity_poly.pdbx_seq_one_letter_code
_entity_poly.pdbx_strand_id
1 'polypeptide(L)'
;MQHASAPTTAPAPATERSKFMMLLLNGTACYLLAYQLVHLVAEAAPVFVARRATIPGVWSLAGVRFILGDGGWRHDTVINVYGLGPVLLTALGVGAFLLFWFFQRQRRGLGKLLLLWVALHATNAVLGGLLADTVTQSGSWYVPNWLLGGGGTWPSTALGFLFALVQLGLGFLAAIPFLLAQDSRTALQFDNRARLIIYGVIGPWVLGSLLLAISKLPHLSVNEALHYATMGLLLVPLAINSNQEFFNENEVLPYPTRVAWGLVGLALLGLLAWRLALGAGVAFR
;
A
#
# COMPACT_ATOMS: atom_id res chain seq x y z
N MET A 1 -59.70 -7.48 7.76
CA MET A 1 -58.83 -7.60 6.57
C MET A 1 -57.39 -7.45 7.04
N GLN A 2 -56.72 -8.58 7.29
CA GLN A 2 -55.29 -8.62 7.62
C GLN A 2 -54.50 -8.57 6.30
N HIS A 3 -53.72 -7.51 6.10
CA HIS A 3 -52.73 -7.47 5.03
C HIS A 3 -51.62 -8.46 5.39
N ALA A 4 -51.64 -9.62 4.74
CA ALA A 4 -50.52 -10.55 4.74
C ALA A 4 -49.32 -9.85 4.07
N SER A 5 -48.31 -9.53 4.86
CA SER A 5 -47.01 -9.09 4.38
C SER A 5 -46.38 -10.22 3.58
N ALA A 6 -46.14 -9.98 2.29
CA ALA A 6 -45.45 -10.91 1.42
C ALA A 6 -44.04 -11.23 2.00
N PRO A 7 -43.58 -12.49 1.92
CA PRO A 7 -42.24 -12.84 2.35
C PRO A 7 -41.23 -12.14 1.43
N THR A 8 -40.43 -11.26 2.01
CA THR A 8 -39.28 -10.64 1.35
C THR A 8 -38.36 -11.76 0.88
N THR A 9 -38.36 -12.03 -0.42
CA THR A 9 -37.51 -13.04 -1.05
C THR A 9 -36.06 -12.64 -0.83
N ALA A 10 -35.31 -13.47 -0.10
CA ALA A 10 -33.88 -13.28 0.07
C ALA A 10 -33.22 -13.17 -1.31
N PRO A 11 -32.32 -12.19 -1.53
CA PRO A 11 -31.65 -12.04 -2.81
C PRO A 11 -30.89 -13.32 -3.18
N ALA A 12 -30.98 -13.72 -4.45
CA ALA A 12 -30.36 -14.96 -4.93
C ALA A 12 -28.82 -14.94 -4.70
N PRO A 13 -28.21 -16.07 -4.27
CA PRO A 13 -26.80 -16.15 -3.88
C PRO A 13 -25.80 -15.80 -5.00
N ALA A 14 -26.20 -15.93 -6.27
CA ALA A 14 -25.37 -15.59 -7.43
C ALA A 14 -25.11 -14.07 -7.54
N THR A 15 -26.11 -13.25 -7.18
CA THR A 15 -26.03 -11.78 -7.28
C THR A 15 -25.08 -11.21 -6.22
N GLU A 16 -25.07 -11.80 -5.02
CA GLU A 16 -24.14 -11.43 -3.95
C GLU A 16 -22.69 -11.79 -4.30
N ARG A 17 -22.46 -13.02 -4.79
CA ARG A 17 -21.12 -13.47 -5.19
C ARG A 17 -20.52 -12.55 -6.25
N SER A 18 -21.30 -12.18 -7.26
CA SER A 18 -20.88 -11.26 -8.32
C SER A 18 -20.43 -9.92 -7.73
N LYS A 19 -21.19 -9.37 -6.77
CA LYS A 19 -20.87 -8.10 -6.11
C LYS A 19 -19.53 -8.12 -5.37
N PHE A 20 -19.25 -9.19 -4.63
CA PHE A 20 -17.96 -9.35 -3.94
C PHE A 20 -16.78 -9.54 -4.90
N MET A 21 -16.97 -10.23 -6.03
CA MET A 21 -15.96 -10.27 -7.10
C MET A 21 -15.65 -8.87 -7.65
N MET A 22 -16.66 -8.01 -7.80
CA MET A 22 -16.45 -6.64 -8.26
C MET A 22 -15.66 -5.82 -7.22
N LEU A 23 -15.92 -6.01 -5.93
CA LEU A 23 -15.12 -5.39 -4.86
C LEU A 23 -13.65 -5.84 -4.94
N LEU A 24 -13.41 -7.13 -5.16
CA LEU A 24 -12.07 -7.68 -5.33
C LEU A 24 -11.32 -7.06 -6.50
N LEU A 25 -11.95 -7.00 -7.68
CA LEU A 25 -11.33 -6.44 -8.88
C LEU A 25 -11.00 -4.95 -8.71
N ASN A 26 -11.95 -4.17 -8.20
CA ASN A 26 -11.76 -2.74 -7.96
C ASN A 26 -10.71 -2.49 -6.87
N GLY A 27 -10.75 -3.26 -5.77
CA GLY A 27 -9.77 -3.18 -4.70
C GLY A 27 -8.37 -3.53 -5.19
N THR A 28 -8.24 -4.58 -6.00
CA THR A 28 -6.95 -4.99 -6.59
C THR A 28 -6.41 -3.93 -7.54
N ALA A 29 -7.26 -3.33 -8.38
CA ALA A 29 -6.84 -2.24 -9.26
C ALA A 29 -6.35 -1.02 -8.45
N CYS A 30 -7.08 -0.62 -7.41
CA CYS A 30 -6.65 0.47 -6.52
C CYS A 30 -5.36 0.15 -5.78
N TYR A 31 -5.20 -1.08 -5.28
CA TYR A 31 -3.97 -1.58 -4.66
C TYR A 31 -2.78 -1.44 -5.61
N LEU A 32 -2.90 -1.94 -6.84
CA LEU A 32 -1.83 -1.89 -7.84
C LEU A 32 -1.46 -0.46 -8.23
N LEU A 33 -2.44 0.43 -8.41
CA LEU A 33 -2.19 1.84 -8.73
C LEU A 33 -1.51 2.56 -7.56
N ALA A 34 -1.99 2.33 -6.34
CA ALA A 34 -1.41 2.90 -5.14
C ALA A 34 0.05 2.44 -4.94
N TYR A 35 0.32 1.14 -5.11
CA TYR A 35 1.68 0.61 -5.07
C TYR A 35 2.58 1.29 -6.10
N GLN A 36 2.16 1.36 -7.37
CA GLN A 36 2.97 1.94 -8.44
C GLN A 36 3.30 3.41 -8.16
N LEU A 37 2.33 4.19 -7.68
CA LEU A 37 2.56 5.58 -7.29
C LEU A 37 3.58 5.69 -6.14
N VAL A 38 3.37 4.93 -5.06
CA VAL A 38 4.23 4.95 -3.87
C VAL A 38 5.64 4.49 -4.23
N HIS A 39 5.76 3.42 -5.00
CA HIS A 39 7.04 2.86 -5.41
C HIS A 39 7.80 3.79 -6.36
N LEU A 40 7.10 4.45 -7.29
CA LEU A 40 7.71 5.47 -8.14
C LEU A 40 8.32 6.61 -7.32
N VAL A 41 7.61 7.11 -6.31
CA VAL A 41 8.13 8.15 -5.41
C VAL A 41 9.31 7.63 -4.58
N ALA A 42 9.21 6.40 -4.08
CA ALA A 42 10.24 5.76 -3.27
C ALA A 42 11.57 5.61 -4.01
N GLU A 43 11.54 5.28 -5.31
CA GLU A 43 12.74 5.09 -6.13
C GLU A 43 13.21 6.40 -6.79
N ALA A 44 12.29 7.27 -7.20
CA ALA A 44 12.65 8.55 -7.82
C ALA A 44 13.36 9.49 -6.85
N ALA A 45 13.02 9.45 -5.55
CA ALA A 45 13.64 10.28 -4.53
C ALA A 45 15.17 10.06 -4.39
N PRO A 46 15.66 8.83 -4.13
CA PRO A 46 17.10 8.57 -4.07
C PRO A 46 17.81 8.84 -5.40
N VAL A 47 17.19 8.53 -6.55
CA VAL A 47 17.74 8.86 -7.87
C VAL A 47 17.93 10.38 -8.03
N PHE A 48 16.93 11.16 -7.64
CA PHE A 48 16.98 12.62 -7.72
C PHE A 48 18.12 13.21 -6.86
N VAL A 49 18.27 12.74 -5.61
CA VAL A 49 19.34 13.18 -4.73
C VAL A 49 20.70 12.76 -5.28
N ALA A 50 20.83 11.51 -5.72
CA ALA A 50 22.08 10.99 -6.26
C ALA A 50 22.54 11.76 -7.50
N ARG A 51 21.64 12.11 -8.42
CA ARG A 51 21.96 12.97 -9.58
C ARG A 51 22.44 14.35 -9.18
N ARG A 52 21.85 14.96 -8.14
CA ARG A 52 22.33 16.25 -7.63
C ARG A 52 23.70 16.14 -6.96
N ALA A 53 24.00 15.00 -6.36
CA ALA A 53 25.29 14.69 -5.76
C ALA A 53 26.29 14.07 -6.76
N THR A 54 25.95 13.98 -8.05
CA THR A 54 26.78 13.36 -9.11
C THR A 54 27.20 11.91 -8.81
N ILE A 55 26.34 11.17 -8.10
CA ILE A 55 26.57 9.77 -7.76
C ILE A 55 26.03 8.91 -8.91
N PRO A 56 26.91 8.20 -9.66
CA PRO A 56 26.45 7.37 -10.75
C PRO A 56 25.66 6.17 -10.22
N GLY A 57 24.64 5.77 -10.96
CA GLY A 57 23.82 4.63 -10.60
C GLY A 57 22.97 4.10 -11.74
N VAL A 58 22.23 3.03 -11.46
CA VAL A 58 21.30 2.39 -12.38
C VAL A 58 19.96 2.22 -11.68
N TRP A 59 18.90 2.71 -12.30
CA TRP A 59 17.52 2.48 -11.88
C TRP A 59 16.92 1.36 -12.72
N SER A 60 16.61 0.22 -12.12
CA SER A 60 16.13 -0.99 -12.81
C SER A 60 14.91 -1.59 -12.11
N LEU A 61 14.36 -2.68 -12.65
CA LEU A 61 13.29 -3.43 -11.98
C LEU A 61 13.68 -4.00 -10.61
N ALA A 62 14.98 -4.26 -10.41
CA ALA A 62 15.55 -4.71 -9.14
C ALA A 62 15.77 -3.56 -8.14
N GLY A 63 15.34 -2.34 -8.48
CA GLY A 63 15.53 -1.13 -7.70
C GLY A 63 16.69 -0.25 -8.16
N VAL A 64 17.03 0.71 -7.30
CA VAL A 64 18.10 1.70 -7.51
C VAL A 64 19.41 1.16 -6.95
N ARG A 65 20.45 1.09 -7.79
CA ARG A 65 21.80 0.67 -7.41
C ARG A 65 22.79 1.78 -7.69
N PHE A 66 23.61 2.14 -6.72
CA PHE A 66 24.66 3.15 -6.87
C PHE A 66 25.99 2.49 -7.23
N ILE A 67 26.73 3.10 -8.16
CA ILE A 67 28.06 2.66 -8.59
C ILE A 67 29.09 3.50 -7.84
N LEU A 68 29.16 3.30 -6.52
CA LEU A 68 30.07 4.00 -5.63
C LEU A 68 30.78 2.99 -4.74
N GLY A 69 32.11 3.10 -4.62
CA GLY A 69 32.89 2.25 -3.71
C GLY A 69 32.64 2.62 -2.25
N ASP A 70 32.95 1.70 -1.33
CA ASP A 70 32.66 1.85 0.11
C ASP A 70 33.25 3.14 0.72
N GLY A 71 34.46 3.53 0.30
CA GLY A 71 35.12 4.76 0.75
C GLY A 71 34.54 6.06 0.17
N GLY A 72 33.61 5.97 -0.80
CA GLY A 72 32.96 7.14 -1.41
C GLY A 72 31.76 7.66 -0.62
N TRP A 73 31.23 6.88 0.31
CA TRP A 73 30.05 7.26 1.09
C TRP A 73 30.41 8.22 2.22
N ARG A 74 29.79 9.41 2.17
CA ARG A 74 29.84 10.39 3.25
C ARG A 74 28.53 10.37 4.05
N HIS A 75 28.64 10.68 5.34
CA HIS A 75 27.52 10.61 6.28
C HIS A 75 26.29 11.42 5.84
N ASP A 76 26.50 12.68 5.46
CA ASP A 76 25.50 13.58 4.90
C ASP A 76 24.86 13.03 3.62
N THR A 77 25.67 12.42 2.76
CA THR A 77 25.22 11.85 1.50
C THR A 77 24.31 10.64 1.70
N VAL A 78 24.68 9.72 2.61
CA VAL A 78 23.86 8.54 2.95
C VAL A 78 22.51 8.98 3.50
N ILE A 79 22.50 9.92 4.44
CA ILE A 79 21.25 10.42 5.04
C ILE A 79 20.37 11.09 3.99
N ASN A 80 20.94 11.91 3.11
CA ASN A 80 20.15 12.59 2.09
C ASN A 80 19.57 11.61 1.05
N VAL A 81 20.39 10.66 0.56
CA VAL A 81 19.98 9.70 -0.47
C VAL A 81 18.90 8.76 0.06
N TYR A 82 19.11 8.15 1.23
CA TYR A 82 18.20 7.16 1.78
C TYR A 82 17.09 7.76 2.65
N GLY A 83 17.24 9.00 3.13
CA GLY A 83 16.27 9.67 4.00
C GLY A 83 15.18 10.44 3.27
N LEU A 84 15.44 10.96 2.06
CA LEU A 84 14.43 11.74 1.33
C LEU A 84 13.20 10.90 0.97
N GLY A 85 13.40 9.64 0.56
CA GLY A 85 12.31 8.72 0.22
C GLY A 85 11.29 8.59 1.35
N PRO A 86 11.67 8.13 2.55
CA PRO A 86 10.78 8.04 3.70
C PRO A 86 10.03 9.34 4.04
N VAL A 87 10.70 10.50 3.92
CA VAL A 87 10.06 11.81 4.16
C VAL A 87 8.95 12.09 3.13
N LEU A 88 9.25 11.92 1.84
CA LEU A 88 8.26 12.14 0.78
C LEU A 88 7.11 11.14 0.85
N LEU A 89 7.38 9.89 1.19
CA LEU A 89 6.35 8.87 1.38
C LEU A 89 5.48 9.17 2.59
N THR A 90 6.06 9.65 3.69
CA THR A 90 5.27 10.11 4.86
C THR A 90 4.35 11.26 4.44
N ALA A 91 4.86 12.25 3.73
CA ALA A 91 4.07 13.37 3.22
C ALA A 91 2.95 12.90 2.27
N LEU A 92 3.24 11.97 1.37
CA LEU A 92 2.27 11.38 0.45
C LEU A 92 1.17 10.62 1.20
N GLY A 93 1.54 9.79 2.18
CA GLY A 93 0.60 9.01 2.97
C GLY A 93 -0.32 9.89 3.82
N VAL A 94 0.25 10.87 4.53
CA VAL A 94 -0.51 11.86 5.31
C VAL A 94 -1.41 12.68 4.37
N GLY A 95 -0.88 13.20 3.26
CA GLY A 95 -1.66 13.97 2.30
C GLY A 95 -2.84 13.18 1.71
N ALA A 96 -2.62 11.92 1.33
CA ALA A 96 -3.66 11.04 0.83
C ALA A 96 -4.74 10.76 1.90
N PHE A 97 -4.33 10.54 3.15
CA PHE A 97 -5.27 10.33 4.26
C PHE A 97 -6.06 11.59 4.60
N LEU A 98 -5.44 12.76 4.64
CA LEU A 98 -6.14 14.03 4.88
C LEU A 98 -7.13 14.33 3.75
N LEU A 99 -6.73 14.09 2.48
CA LEU A 99 -7.61 14.24 1.33
C LEU A 99 -8.81 13.28 1.41
N PHE A 100 -8.55 12.02 1.80
CA PHE A 100 -9.60 11.05 2.09
C PHE A 100 -10.56 11.59 3.17
N TRP A 101 -10.02 11.97 4.33
CA TRP A 101 -10.78 12.29 5.53
C TRP A 101 -11.64 13.54 5.36
N PHE A 102 -11.07 14.61 4.82
CA PHE A 102 -11.75 15.90 4.76
C PHE A 102 -12.61 16.07 3.50
N PHE A 103 -12.26 15.43 2.38
CA PHE A 103 -12.92 15.72 1.09
C PHE A 103 -13.62 14.53 0.47
N GLN A 104 -13.14 13.30 0.66
CA GLN A 104 -13.59 12.15 -0.13
C GLN A 104 -14.40 11.12 0.65
N ARG A 105 -14.33 11.07 1.98
CA ARG A 105 -15.03 10.03 2.79
C ARG A 105 -16.54 9.99 2.55
N GLN A 106 -17.16 11.15 2.31
CA GLN A 106 -18.60 11.28 2.04
C GLN A 106 -18.95 11.24 0.55
N ARG A 107 -17.96 11.16 -0.34
CA ARG A 107 -18.19 11.09 -1.79
C ARG A 107 -18.36 9.64 -2.23
N ARG A 108 -19.11 9.47 -3.32
CA ARG A 108 -19.29 8.18 -3.99
C ARG A 108 -18.10 7.88 -4.89
N GLY A 109 -17.80 6.60 -5.08
CA GLY A 109 -16.85 6.11 -6.07
C GLY A 109 -15.51 5.69 -5.47
N LEU A 110 -14.68 5.10 -6.34
CA LEU A 110 -13.44 4.42 -5.94
C LEU A 110 -12.29 5.35 -5.54
N GLY A 111 -12.45 6.67 -5.71
CA GLY A 111 -11.41 7.64 -5.35
C GLY A 111 -11.05 7.60 -3.85
N LYS A 112 -12.03 7.39 -2.97
CA LYS A 112 -11.76 7.24 -1.52
C LYS A 112 -11.02 5.94 -1.20
N LEU A 113 -11.35 4.85 -1.90
CA LEU A 113 -10.64 3.58 -1.76
C LEU A 113 -9.20 3.67 -2.29
N LEU A 114 -8.99 4.34 -3.43
CA LEU A 114 -7.66 4.58 -3.97
C LEU A 114 -6.80 5.42 -3.01
N LEU A 115 -7.33 6.51 -2.47
CA LEU A 115 -6.61 7.35 -1.50
C LEU A 115 -6.26 6.60 -0.23
N LEU A 116 -7.19 5.76 0.27
CA LEU A 116 -6.90 4.90 1.40
C LEU A 116 -5.76 3.93 1.06
N TRP A 117 -5.81 3.24 -0.08
CA TRP A 117 -4.71 2.37 -0.49
C TRP A 117 -3.37 3.11 -0.66
N VAL A 118 -3.36 4.34 -1.18
CA VAL A 118 -2.14 5.17 -1.24
C VAL A 118 -1.60 5.45 0.16
N ALA A 119 -2.47 5.82 1.10
CA ALA A 119 -2.08 6.04 2.49
C ALA A 119 -1.52 4.76 3.13
N LEU A 120 -2.16 3.61 2.91
CA LEU A 120 -1.69 2.32 3.44
C LEU A 120 -0.36 1.89 2.83
N HIS A 121 -0.18 2.02 1.51
CA HIS A 121 1.08 1.70 0.84
C HIS A 121 2.22 2.62 1.27
N ALA A 122 1.98 3.93 1.37
CA ALA A 122 2.97 4.88 1.84
C ALA A 122 3.37 4.59 3.30
N THR A 123 2.39 4.30 4.16
CA THR A 123 2.62 3.92 5.57
C THR A 123 3.44 2.63 5.65
N ASN A 124 3.09 1.62 4.87
CA ASN A 124 3.84 0.37 4.82
C ASN A 124 5.26 0.58 4.29
N ALA A 125 5.44 1.40 3.25
CA ALA A 125 6.77 1.66 2.68
C ALA A 125 7.71 2.39 3.64
N VAL A 126 7.17 3.17 4.60
CA VAL A 126 7.97 3.82 5.64
C VAL A 126 8.15 2.91 6.86
N LEU A 127 7.05 2.45 7.46
CA LEU A 127 7.10 1.71 8.73
C LEU A 127 7.50 0.25 8.52
N GLY A 128 6.77 -0.45 7.65
CA GLY A 128 7.02 -1.85 7.32
C GLY A 128 8.27 -2.01 6.45
N GLY A 129 8.58 -1.00 5.65
CA GLY A 129 9.78 -0.91 4.85
C GLY A 129 11.02 -0.84 5.73
N LEU A 130 11.03 0.01 6.77
CA LEU A 130 12.16 0.05 7.71
C LEU A 130 12.40 -1.30 8.39
N LEU A 131 11.34 -2.04 8.75
CA LEU A 131 11.50 -3.40 9.30
C LEU A 131 12.13 -4.36 8.28
N ALA A 132 11.61 -4.39 7.05
CA ALA A 132 12.14 -5.24 5.98
C ALA A 132 13.60 -4.89 5.62
N ASP A 133 13.88 -3.60 5.50
CA ASP A 133 15.20 -3.02 5.24
C ASP A 133 16.17 -3.33 6.37
N THR A 134 15.71 -3.38 7.63
CA THR A 134 16.53 -3.77 8.78
C THR A 134 16.94 -5.24 8.72
N VAL A 135 16.02 -6.13 8.34
CA VAL A 135 16.30 -7.56 8.19
C VAL A 135 17.32 -7.80 7.07
N THR A 136 17.27 -7.00 6.00
CA THR A 136 18.14 -7.16 4.82
C THR A 136 19.34 -6.22 4.81
N GLN A 137 19.46 -5.34 5.81
CA GLN A 137 20.47 -4.27 5.91
C GLN A 137 20.58 -3.44 4.62
N SER A 138 19.45 -2.99 4.10
CA SER A 138 19.37 -2.27 2.82
C SER A 138 18.49 -1.02 2.89
N GLY A 139 18.52 -0.18 1.87
CA GLY A 139 17.58 0.94 1.73
C GLY A 139 17.54 1.90 2.93
N SER A 140 16.36 2.07 3.51
CA SER A 140 16.13 3.01 4.62
C SER A 140 16.86 2.63 5.91
N TRP A 141 17.29 1.38 6.08
CA TRP A 141 18.09 0.94 7.23
C TRP A 141 19.38 1.74 7.41
N TYR A 142 19.99 2.20 6.31
CA TYR A 142 21.22 2.98 6.38
C TYR A 142 21.03 4.31 7.15
N VAL A 143 19.83 4.90 7.13
CA VAL A 143 19.58 6.19 7.79
C VAL A 143 19.75 6.10 9.31
N PRO A 144 18.99 5.28 10.06
CA PRO A 144 19.21 5.15 11.49
C PRO A 144 20.57 4.52 11.82
N ASN A 145 21.10 3.63 10.96
CA ASN A 145 22.41 3.02 11.21
C ASN A 145 23.54 4.07 11.19
N TRP A 146 23.49 5.03 10.28
CA TRP A 146 24.49 6.10 10.20
C TRP A 146 24.20 7.25 11.17
N LEU A 147 22.94 7.50 11.54
CA LEU A 147 22.58 8.53 12.52
C LEU A 147 22.85 8.10 13.96
N LEU A 148 22.55 6.85 14.31
CA LEU A 148 22.54 6.36 15.69
C LEU A 148 23.61 5.29 15.95
N GLY A 149 24.07 4.60 14.90
CA GLY A 149 24.69 3.28 15.03
C GLY A 149 26.09 3.27 15.62
N GLY A 150 26.92 4.30 15.42
CA GLY A 150 28.28 4.36 16.00
C GLY A 150 29.13 3.08 15.81
N GLY A 151 28.83 2.24 14.81
CA GLY A 151 29.46 0.92 14.58
C GLY A 151 28.61 -0.32 14.88
N GLY A 152 27.41 -0.20 15.46
CA GLY A 152 26.51 -1.31 15.80
C GLY A 152 25.13 -1.26 15.12
N THR A 153 24.52 -2.42 14.90
CA THR A 153 23.23 -2.56 14.20
C THR A 153 22.00 -2.44 15.11
N TRP A 154 22.19 -2.55 16.43
CA TRP A 154 21.10 -2.63 17.40
C TRP A 154 20.15 -1.42 17.40
N PRO A 155 20.59 -0.14 17.21
CA PRO A 155 19.66 0.99 17.25
C PRO A 155 18.66 0.94 16.09
N SER A 156 19.14 0.60 14.90
CA SER A 156 18.31 0.41 13.71
C SER A 156 17.33 -0.75 13.89
N THR A 157 17.78 -1.85 14.51
CA THR A 157 16.91 -2.99 14.83
C THR A 157 15.80 -2.61 15.79
N ALA A 158 16.13 -1.93 16.89
CA ALA A 158 15.14 -1.45 17.85
C ALA A 158 14.12 -0.51 17.20
N LEU A 159 14.59 0.40 16.33
CA LEU A 159 13.71 1.32 15.61
C LEU A 159 12.80 0.60 14.60
N GLY A 160 13.31 -0.39 13.87
CA GLY A 160 12.52 -1.22 12.96
C GLY A 160 11.37 -1.94 13.67
N PHE A 161 11.64 -2.55 14.83
CA PHE A 161 10.58 -3.16 15.66
C PHE A 161 9.60 -2.14 16.24
N LEU A 162 10.08 -0.97 16.67
CA LEU A 162 9.20 0.10 17.13
C LEU A 162 8.25 0.57 16.01
N PHE A 163 8.76 0.71 14.79
CA PHE A 163 7.95 1.09 13.63
C PHE A 163 6.93 0.01 13.27
N ALA A 164 7.29 -1.27 13.41
CA ALA A 164 6.36 -2.39 13.27
C ALA A 164 5.21 -2.33 14.29
N LEU A 165 5.50 -1.99 15.54
CA LEU A 165 4.49 -1.80 16.59
C LEU A 165 3.57 -0.61 16.29
N VAL A 166 4.13 0.51 15.82
CA VAL A 166 3.33 1.67 15.38
C VAL A 166 2.44 1.29 14.20
N GLN A 167 2.96 0.52 13.24
CA GLN A 167 2.19 0.06 12.09
C GLN A 167 1.00 -0.84 12.49
N LEU A 168 1.17 -1.72 13.48
CA LEU A 168 0.08 -2.53 14.05
C LEU A 168 -1.01 -1.63 14.64
N GLY A 169 -0.63 -0.61 15.42
CA GLY A 169 -1.56 0.36 15.99
C GLY A 169 -2.32 1.15 14.93
N LEU A 170 -1.63 1.63 13.88
CA LEU A 170 -2.27 2.32 12.75
C LEU A 170 -3.21 1.40 11.97
N GLY A 171 -2.86 0.14 11.79
CA GLY A 171 -3.74 -0.84 11.15
C GLY A 171 -5.04 -1.04 11.94
N PHE A 172 -4.97 -1.14 13.26
CA PHE A 172 -6.16 -1.19 14.12
C PHE A 172 -7.06 0.05 13.92
N LEU A 173 -6.47 1.25 13.92
CA LEU A 173 -7.19 2.52 13.73
C LEU A 173 -7.73 2.71 12.29
N ALA A 174 -7.17 2.02 11.30
CA ALA A 174 -7.58 2.12 9.90
C ALA A 174 -8.91 1.42 9.59
N ALA A 175 -9.49 0.67 10.54
CA ALA A 175 -10.77 -0.01 10.35
C ALA A 175 -11.92 0.95 9.97
N ILE A 176 -12.12 2.02 10.74
CA ILE A 176 -13.18 3.01 10.45
C ILE A 176 -12.99 3.67 9.07
N PRO A 177 -11.80 4.21 8.72
CA PRO A 177 -11.51 4.67 7.37
C PRO A 177 -11.81 3.64 6.27
N PHE A 178 -11.46 2.37 6.50
CA PHE A 178 -11.73 1.30 5.53
C PHE A 178 -13.22 1.07 5.32
N LEU A 179 -14.02 1.05 6.39
CA LEU A 179 -15.48 0.90 6.29
C LEU A 179 -16.11 2.09 5.56
N LEU A 180 -15.68 3.31 5.86
CA LEU A 180 -16.13 4.53 5.16
C LEU A 180 -15.73 4.54 3.67
N ALA A 181 -14.62 3.90 3.32
CA ALA A 181 -14.15 3.79 1.94
C ALA A 181 -15.03 2.86 1.07
N GLN A 182 -15.96 2.11 1.65
CA GLN A 182 -16.88 1.26 0.90
C GLN A 182 -18.09 2.03 0.39
N ASP A 183 -18.62 1.62 -0.76
CA ASP A 183 -19.80 2.23 -1.39
C ASP A 183 -21.05 1.34 -1.34
N SER A 184 -20.90 0.13 -0.80
CA SER A 184 -21.93 -0.90 -0.82
C SER A 184 -22.50 -1.14 0.58
N ARG A 185 -23.73 -0.66 0.82
CA ARG A 185 -24.47 -0.94 2.07
C ARG A 185 -24.59 -2.43 2.36
N THR A 186 -24.99 -3.24 1.39
CA THR A 186 -25.12 -4.70 1.60
C THR A 186 -23.79 -5.37 1.96
N ALA A 187 -22.65 -4.83 1.50
CA ALA A 187 -21.35 -5.40 1.85
C ALA A 187 -20.91 -4.93 3.25
N LEU A 188 -21.38 -3.76 3.69
CA LEU A 188 -21.15 -3.22 5.02
C LEU A 188 -22.05 -3.83 6.11
N GLN A 189 -23.05 -4.63 5.73
CA GLN A 189 -23.84 -5.39 6.69
C GLN A 189 -22.96 -6.25 7.57
N PHE A 190 -23.29 -6.30 8.86
CA PHE A 190 -22.50 -7.04 9.85
C PHE A 190 -22.29 -8.51 9.44
N ASP A 191 -23.34 -9.19 8.98
CA ASP A 191 -23.29 -10.58 8.50
C ASP A 191 -22.36 -10.79 7.29
N ASN A 192 -22.09 -9.72 6.55
CA ASN A 192 -21.25 -9.71 5.36
C ASN A 192 -19.83 -9.21 5.61
N ARG A 193 -19.48 -8.78 6.84
CA ARG A 193 -18.17 -8.20 7.20
C ARG A 193 -16.99 -9.10 6.86
N ALA A 194 -17.07 -10.38 7.22
CA ALA A 194 -16.00 -11.33 6.91
C ALA A 194 -15.73 -11.42 5.40
N ARG A 195 -16.79 -11.45 4.58
CA ARG A 195 -16.69 -11.44 3.11
C ARG A 195 -16.13 -10.12 2.61
N LEU A 196 -16.58 -8.99 3.16
CA LEU A 196 -16.06 -7.67 2.82
C LEU A 196 -14.55 -7.57 3.10
N ILE A 197 -14.07 -8.10 4.21
CA ILE A 197 -12.65 -8.12 4.56
C ILE A 197 -11.86 -8.98 3.57
N ILE A 198 -12.35 -10.21 3.28
CA ILE A 198 -11.70 -11.11 2.33
C ILE A 198 -11.62 -10.46 0.95
N TYR A 199 -12.70 -9.89 0.43
CA TYR A 199 -12.74 -9.37 -0.93
C TYR A 199 -12.29 -7.91 -1.07
N GLY A 200 -12.34 -7.11 0.00
CA GLY A 200 -11.99 -5.70 0.00
C GLY A 200 -10.59 -5.40 0.53
N VAL A 201 -9.98 -6.30 1.31
CA VAL A 201 -8.68 -6.10 1.96
C VAL A 201 -7.71 -7.23 1.62
N ILE A 202 -8.00 -8.46 2.07
CA ILE A 202 -7.05 -9.57 2.01
C ILE A 202 -6.81 -10.00 0.55
N GLY A 203 -7.90 -10.15 -0.22
CA GLY A 203 -7.86 -10.53 -1.62
C GLY A 203 -7.07 -9.55 -2.48
N PRO A 204 -7.39 -8.23 -2.44
CA PRO A 204 -6.59 -7.22 -3.12
C PRO A 204 -5.11 -7.23 -2.75
N TRP A 205 -4.78 -7.42 -1.47
CA TRP A 205 -3.39 -7.52 -1.02
C TRP A 205 -2.67 -8.74 -1.58
N VAL A 206 -3.26 -9.93 -1.45
CA VAL A 206 -2.63 -11.18 -1.92
C VAL A 206 -2.51 -11.18 -3.44
N LEU A 207 -3.60 -10.89 -4.15
CA LEU A 207 -3.62 -10.90 -5.61
C LEU A 207 -2.76 -9.77 -6.18
N GLY A 208 -2.85 -8.57 -5.60
CA GLY A 208 -2.02 -7.44 -5.98
C GLY A 208 -0.54 -7.72 -5.78
N SER A 209 -0.13 -8.21 -4.61
CA SER A 209 1.26 -8.59 -4.32
C SER A 209 1.77 -9.67 -5.28
N LEU A 210 0.94 -10.68 -5.59
CA LEU A 210 1.30 -11.73 -6.54
C LEU A 210 1.52 -11.17 -7.96
N LEU A 211 0.63 -10.31 -8.44
CA LEU A 211 0.78 -9.66 -9.75
C LEU A 211 2.04 -8.79 -9.80
N LEU A 212 2.34 -8.05 -8.73
CA LEU A 212 3.58 -7.27 -8.61
C LEU A 212 4.81 -8.18 -8.63
N ALA A 213 4.82 -9.27 -7.86
CA ALA A 213 5.90 -10.24 -7.83
C ALA A 213 6.16 -10.84 -9.23
N ILE A 214 5.11 -11.26 -9.94
CA ILE A 214 5.20 -11.77 -11.32
C ILE A 214 5.75 -10.69 -12.26
N SER A 215 5.32 -9.43 -12.10
CA SER A 215 5.79 -8.33 -12.92
C SER A 215 7.29 -8.07 -12.79
N LYS A 216 7.90 -8.43 -11.65
CA LYS A 216 9.33 -8.27 -11.37
C LYS A 216 10.20 -9.48 -11.71
N LEU A 217 9.65 -10.67 -11.98
CA LEU A 217 10.46 -11.86 -12.29
C LEU A 217 11.36 -11.63 -13.53
N PRO A 218 12.65 -12.02 -13.47
CA PRO A 218 13.34 -12.80 -12.41
C PRO A 218 14.02 -11.95 -11.32
N HIS A 219 13.77 -10.64 -11.27
CA HIS A 219 14.49 -9.67 -10.42
C HIS A 219 13.91 -9.49 -9.01
N LEU A 220 12.88 -10.26 -8.64
CA LEU A 220 12.25 -10.14 -7.32
C LEU A 220 13.24 -10.49 -6.21
N SER A 221 13.53 -9.52 -5.35
CA SER A 221 14.44 -9.67 -4.22
C SER A 221 13.71 -10.12 -2.94
N VAL A 222 14.48 -10.67 -1.99
CA VAL A 222 13.97 -11.00 -0.65
C VAL A 222 13.45 -9.75 0.07
N ASN A 223 14.12 -8.60 -0.08
CA ASN A 223 13.68 -7.37 0.56
C ASN A 223 12.30 -6.92 0.06
N GLU A 224 12.05 -7.01 -1.25
CA GLU A 224 10.74 -6.67 -1.82
C GLU A 224 9.64 -7.63 -1.37
N ALA A 225 9.95 -8.94 -1.31
CA ALA A 225 9.02 -9.92 -0.77
C ALA A 225 8.67 -9.60 0.70
N LEU A 226 9.65 -9.18 1.50
CA LEU A 226 9.41 -8.72 2.88
C LEU A 226 8.55 -7.46 2.91
N HIS A 227 8.74 -6.50 2.01
CA HIS A 227 7.88 -5.31 1.92
C HIS A 227 6.41 -5.68 1.61
N TYR A 228 6.17 -6.71 0.78
CA TYR A 228 4.82 -7.22 0.54
C TYR A 228 4.24 -7.90 1.79
N ALA A 229 5.07 -8.66 2.51
CA ALA A 229 4.66 -9.36 3.73
C ALA A 229 4.38 -8.41 4.89
N THR A 230 5.19 -7.36 5.09
CA THR A 230 5.02 -6.39 6.18
C THR A 230 3.74 -5.57 6.07
N MET A 231 3.14 -5.48 4.88
CA MET A 231 1.79 -4.93 4.73
C MET A 231 0.76 -5.68 5.60
N GLY A 232 0.98 -6.98 5.86
CA GLY A 232 0.18 -7.77 6.78
C GLY A 232 0.13 -7.21 8.21
N LEU A 233 1.20 -6.56 8.68
CA LEU A 233 1.21 -5.90 10.00
C LEU A 233 0.18 -4.77 10.09
N LEU A 234 -0.18 -4.18 8.95
CA LEU A 234 -1.21 -3.15 8.90
C LEU A 234 -2.59 -3.75 8.58
N LEU A 235 -2.67 -4.71 7.65
CA LEU A 235 -3.96 -5.25 7.19
C LEU A 235 -4.60 -6.27 8.14
N VAL A 236 -3.81 -7.03 8.90
CA VAL A 236 -4.34 -8.00 9.88
C VAL A 236 -5.11 -7.30 11.02
N PRO A 237 -4.54 -6.32 11.75
CA PRO A 237 -5.31 -5.63 12.78
C PRO A 237 -6.47 -4.81 12.19
N LEU A 238 -6.33 -4.26 10.98
CA LEU A 238 -7.43 -3.63 10.24
C LEU A 238 -8.58 -4.62 10.04
N ALA A 239 -8.28 -5.82 9.55
CA ALA A 239 -9.26 -6.87 9.30
C ALA A 239 -9.97 -7.31 10.59
N ILE A 240 -9.22 -7.56 11.67
CA ILE A 240 -9.78 -7.94 12.97
C ILE A 240 -10.72 -6.86 13.49
N ASN A 241 -10.26 -5.61 13.54
CA ASN A 241 -11.05 -4.52 14.10
C ASN A 241 -12.27 -4.17 13.23
N SER A 242 -12.14 -4.22 11.90
CA SER A 242 -13.27 -4.02 10.98
C SER A 242 -14.38 -5.05 11.15
N ASN A 243 -14.06 -6.25 11.64
CA ASN A 243 -15.04 -7.30 11.91
C ASN A 243 -15.78 -7.10 13.25
N GLN A 244 -15.21 -6.31 14.16
CA GLN A 244 -15.74 -6.05 15.50
C GLN A 244 -16.46 -4.68 15.59
N GLU A 245 -16.17 -3.76 14.68
CA GLU A 245 -16.67 -2.39 14.69
C GLU A 245 -18.19 -2.28 14.44
N PHE A 246 -18.89 -1.58 15.35
CA PHE A 246 -20.31 -1.27 15.23
C PHE A 246 -20.50 -0.03 14.34
N PHE A 247 -20.36 -0.22 13.04
CA PHE A 247 -20.45 0.87 12.07
C PHE A 247 -21.88 1.03 11.51
N ASN A 248 -22.41 2.26 11.58
CA ASN A 248 -23.74 2.58 11.06
C ASN A 248 -23.73 2.68 9.52
N GLU A 249 -24.27 1.67 8.86
CA GLU A 249 -24.32 1.57 7.39
C GLU A 249 -25.09 2.73 6.71
N ASN A 250 -25.94 3.43 7.46
CA ASN A 250 -26.69 4.57 6.94
C ASN A 250 -25.81 5.79 6.62
N GLU A 251 -24.60 5.85 7.20
CA GLU A 251 -23.63 6.89 6.89
C GLU A 251 -23.09 6.80 5.46
N VAL A 252 -23.26 5.65 4.79
CA VAL A 252 -22.74 5.42 3.44
C VAL A 252 -23.81 5.68 2.39
N LEU A 253 -23.45 6.52 1.41
CA LEU A 253 -24.27 6.77 0.24
C LEU A 253 -24.26 5.54 -0.67
N PRO A 254 -25.41 4.92 -0.97
CA PRO A 254 -25.47 3.73 -1.80
C PRO A 254 -25.04 4.08 -3.23
N TYR A 255 -24.12 3.31 -3.78
CA TYR A 255 -23.70 3.42 -5.17
C TYR A 255 -23.65 2.04 -5.82
N PRO A 256 -24.09 1.89 -7.08
CA PRO A 256 -24.04 0.60 -7.77
C PRO A 256 -22.59 0.13 -7.89
N THR A 257 -22.31 -1.04 -7.35
CA THR A 257 -21.01 -1.70 -7.51
C THR A 257 -20.89 -2.15 -8.96
N ARG A 258 -19.95 -1.56 -9.70
CA ARG A 258 -19.59 -1.94 -11.06
C ARG A 258 -18.08 -2.11 -11.13
N VAL A 259 -17.60 -3.01 -11.98
CA VAL A 259 -16.17 -3.11 -12.26
C VAL A 259 -15.72 -1.85 -12.98
N ALA A 260 -14.76 -1.14 -12.42
CA ALA A 260 -14.15 0.03 -13.05
C ALA A 260 -13.06 -0.43 -14.02
N TRP A 261 -13.47 -0.95 -15.18
CA TRP A 261 -12.55 -1.47 -16.20
C TRP A 261 -11.47 -0.48 -16.62
N GLY A 262 -11.76 0.83 -16.59
CA GLY A 262 -10.76 1.87 -16.82
C GLY A 262 -9.61 1.84 -15.80
N LEU A 263 -9.91 1.64 -14.51
CA LEU A 263 -8.89 1.52 -13.46
C LEU A 263 -8.12 0.20 -13.56
N VAL A 264 -8.80 -0.90 -13.88
CA VAL A 264 -8.15 -2.20 -14.11
C VAL A 264 -7.17 -2.10 -15.28
N GLY A 265 -7.62 -1.55 -16.41
CA GLY A 265 -6.78 -1.33 -17.59
C GLY A 265 -5.60 -0.42 -17.27
N LEU A 266 -5.83 0.71 -16.59
CA LEU A 266 -4.77 1.62 -16.17
C LEU A 266 -3.74 0.94 -15.25
N ALA A 267 -4.19 0.13 -14.29
CA ALA A 267 -3.30 -0.58 -13.38
C ALA A 267 -2.38 -1.55 -14.14
N LEU A 268 -2.94 -2.35 -15.04
CA LEU A 268 -2.18 -3.34 -15.82
C LEU A 268 -1.25 -2.69 -16.85
N LEU A 269 -1.73 -1.64 -17.53
CA LEU A 269 -0.90 -0.86 -18.45
C LEU A 269 0.25 -0.18 -17.73
N GLY A 270 0.01 0.33 -16.51
CA GLY A 270 1.07 0.88 -15.66
C GLY A 270 2.15 -0.16 -15.35
N LEU A 271 1.76 -1.39 -14.94
CA LEU A 271 2.72 -2.45 -14.67
C LEU A 271 3.53 -2.83 -15.91
N LEU A 272 2.88 -2.91 -17.07
CA LEU A 272 3.55 -3.20 -18.33
C LEU A 272 4.52 -2.07 -18.71
N ALA A 273 4.07 -0.82 -18.63
CA ALA A 273 4.90 0.34 -18.94
C ALA A 273 6.13 0.42 -18.03
N TRP A 274 5.93 0.17 -16.73
CA TRP A 274 7.01 0.13 -15.75
C TRP A 274 8.01 -1.00 -16.06
N ARG A 275 7.52 -2.21 -16.36
CA ARG A 275 8.35 -3.36 -16.76
C ARG A 275 9.20 -3.05 -18.00
N LEU A 276 8.60 -2.44 -19.01
CA LEU A 276 9.29 -2.09 -20.25
C LEU A 276 10.30 -0.96 -20.04
N ALA A 277 9.95 0.06 -19.25
CA ALA A 277 10.80 1.23 -19.02
C ALA A 277 12.07 0.88 -18.22
N LEU A 278 11.95 0.02 -17.19
CA LEU A 278 13.08 -0.31 -16.30
C LEU A 278 13.71 -1.67 -16.57
N GLY A 279 13.23 -2.43 -17.56
CA GLY A 279 13.70 -3.79 -17.84
C GLY A 279 15.19 -3.86 -18.20
N ALA A 280 15.70 -2.89 -18.96
CA ALA A 280 17.11 -2.79 -19.31
C ALA A 280 17.96 -2.06 -18.25
N GLY A 281 17.31 -1.40 -17.28
CA GLY A 281 17.96 -0.44 -16.39
C GLY A 281 18.23 0.90 -17.09
N VAL A 282 18.01 1.98 -16.36
CA VAL A 282 18.27 3.36 -16.78
C VAL A 282 19.44 3.89 -15.98
N ALA A 283 20.58 4.08 -16.64
CA ALA A 283 21.75 4.68 -16.02
C ALA A 283 21.51 6.18 -15.74
N PHE A 284 22.01 6.67 -14.61
CA PHE A 284 21.99 8.08 -14.26
C PHE A 284 23.34 8.54 -13.70
N ARG A 285 23.59 9.84 -13.82
CA ARG A 285 24.73 10.56 -13.27
C ARG A 285 24.25 11.89 -12.71
#